data_AF-A1S802-F1
#
_entry.id   AF-A1S802-F1
#
_cell.length_a   1.000
_cell.length_b   1.000
_cell.length_c   1.000
_cell.angle_alpha   90.00
_cell.angle_beta   90.00
_cell.angle_gamma   90.00
#
_symmetry.space_group_name_H-M   'P 1'
#
loop_
_entity.id
_entity.type
_entity.pdbx_description
1 polymer ?
#
loop_
_entity_poly.entity_id
_entity_poly.type
_entity_poly.pdbx_seq_one_letter_code
_entity_poly.pdbx_strand_id
1 'polypeptide(L)'
;MHELEALNKDLILLFEKLEKTTAEDESADDLVSQLQEMILKRQFLLQKTEAGQEDEDRYFLNKELRLSQEFLAKATALRDHRQQLLHAGSKSKRQLNVYRTIDANR
;
A
#
# COMPACT_ATOMS: atom_id res chain seq x y z
N MET A 1 2.03 -16.59 16.54
CA MET A 1 1.68 -15.32 17.22
C MET A 1 2.75 -14.25 17.00
N HIS A 2 3.94 -14.34 17.59
CA HIS A 2 4.96 -13.28 17.50
C HIS A 2 5.39 -12.89 16.08
N GLU A 3 5.49 -13.85 15.15
CA GLU A 3 5.84 -13.56 13.76
C GLU A 3 4.77 -12.70 13.05
N LEU A 4 3.48 -12.97 13.30
CA LEU A 4 2.39 -12.20 12.72
C LEU A 4 2.35 -10.77 13.29
N GLU A 5 2.59 -10.62 14.60
CA GLU A 5 2.62 -9.30 15.23
C GLU A 5 3.79 -8.46 14.74
N ALA A 6 4.97 -9.07 14.54
CA ALA A 6 6.12 -8.40 13.93
C ALA A 6 5.78 -7.96 12.50
N LEU A 7 5.21 -8.86 11.69
CA LEU A 7 4.81 -8.56 10.33
C LEU A 7 3.76 -7.44 10.25
N ASN A 8 2.82 -7.39 11.20
CA ASN A 8 1.84 -6.31 11.30
C ASN A 8 2.51 -4.96 11.58
N LYS A 9 3.53 -4.91 12.45
CA LYS A 9 4.30 -3.68 12.70
C LYS A 9 5.09 -3.25 11.47
N ASP A 10 5.73 -4.20 10.79
CA ASP A 10 6.49 -3.92 9.59
C ASP A 10 5.57 -3.40 8.47
N LEU A 11 4.36 -3.96 8.33
CA LEU A 11 3.34 -3.45 7.40
C LEU A 11 2.94 -2.01 7.72
N ILE A 12 2.75 -1.66 9.00
CA ILE A 12 2.45 -0.28 9.41
C ILE A 12 3.57 0.66 8.96
N LEU A 13 4.83 0.31 9.24
CA LEU A 13 5.99 1.12 8.84
C LEU A 13 6.12 1.22 7.32
N LEU A 14 5.83 0.14 6.59
CA LEU A 14 5.86 0.15 5.13
C LEU A 14 4.78 1.06 4.54
N PHE A 15 3.57 1.06 5.10
CA PHE A 15 2.52 2.00 4.71
C PHE A 15 2.93 3.45 4.98
N GLU A 16 3.49 3.75 6.14
CA GLU A 16 4.00 5.10 6.45
C GLU A 16 5.11 5.55 5.50
N LYS A 17 5.97 4.61 5.06
CA LYS A 17 7.01 4.89 4.07
C LYS A 17 6.38 5.16 2.69
N LEU A 18 5.46 4.30 2.25
CA LEU A 18 4.75 4.44 0.98
C LEU A 18 3.93 5.74 0.86
N GLU A 19 3.34 6.21 1.96
CA GLU A 19 2.63 7.49 2.02
C GLU A 19 3.57 8.70 1.85
N LYS A 20 4.84 8.56 2.22
CA LYS A 20 5.86 9.62 2.11
C LYS A 20 6.63 9.57 0.79
N THR A 21 6.59 8.43 0.08
CA THR A 21 7.27 8.24 -1.20
C THR A 21 6.57 9.04 -2.30
N THR A 22 7.31 9.91 -2.98
CA THR A 22 6.79 10.71 -4.09
C THR A 22 6.66 9.86 -5.37
N ALA A 23 5.87 10.31 -6.34
CA ALA A 23 5.64 9.57 -7.59
C ALA A 23 6.86 9.48 -8.52
N GLU A 24 7.93 10.24 -8.25
CA GLU A 24 9.17 10.25 -9.03
C GLU A 24 10.26 9.37 -8.41
N ASP A 25 10.00 8.81 -7.22
CA ASP A 25 10.93 7.95 -6.52
C ASP A 25 10.87 6.53 -7.11
N GLU A 26 11.97 6.10 -7.72
CA GLU A 26 12.13 4.78 -8.35
C GLU A 26 11.94 3.63 -7.34
N SER A 27 12.12 3.89 -6.04
CA SER A 27 11.88 2.88 -4.99
C SER A 27 10.40 2.61 -4.73
N ALA A 28 9.48 3.39 -5.30
CA ALA A 28 8.05 3.21 -5.10
C ALA A 28 7.56 1.83 -5.56
N ASP A 29 8.08 1.33 -6.68
CA ASP A 29 7.71 0.02 -7.24
C ASP A 29 8.23 -1.13 -6.36
N ASP A 30 9.45 -1.00 -5.83
CA ASP A 30 10.02 -1.96 -4.87
C ASP A 30 9.20 -2.01 -3.59
N LEU A 31 8.80 -0.85 -3.06
CA LEU A 31 7.97 -0.78 -1.85
C LEU A 31 6.57 -1.37 -2.05
N VAL A 32 6.00 -1.22 -3.24
CA VAL A 32 4.73 -1.87 -3.59
C VAL A 32 4.88 -3.39 -3.68
N SER A 33 5.99 -3.86 -4.27
CA SER A 33 6.29 -5.29 -4.36
C SER A 33 6.46 -5.89 -2.97
N GLN A 34 7.21 -5.22 -2.08
CA GLN A 34 7.35 -5.59 -0.68
C GLN A 34 5.99 -5.63 0.05
N LEU A 35 5.11 -4.67 -0.21
CA LEU A 35 3.77 -4.65 0.38
C LEU A 35 2.97 -5.90 -0.02
N GLN A 36 3.01 -6.29 -1.29
CA GLN A 36 2.31 -7.50 -1.77
C GLN A 36 2.84 -8.76 -1.09
N GLU A 37 4.17 -8.91 -1.01
CA GLU A 37 4.81 -10.06 -0.35
C GLU A 37 4.42 -10.15 1.13
N MET A 38 4.45 -9.02 1.84
CA MET A 38 4.11 -8.98 3.26
C MET A 38 2.62 -9.27 3.51
N ILE A 39 1.72 -8.80 2.66
CA ILE A 39 0.29 -9.12 2.74
C ILE A 39 0.06 -10.62 2.50
N LEU A 40 0.72 -11.22 1.50
CA LEU A 40 0.64 -12.66 1.24
C LEU A 40 1.17 -13.47 2.42
N LYS A 41 2.32 -13.08 2.98
CA LYS A 41 2.88 -13.71 4.18
C LYS A 41 1.92 -13.61 5.36
N ARG A 42 1.28 -12.46 5.54
CA ARG A 42 0.29 -12.24 6.61
C ARG A 42 -0.91 -13.15 6.45
N GLN A 43 -1.45 -13.25 5.23
CA GLN A 43 -2.56 -14.14 4.92
C GLN A 43 -2.22 -15.60 5.23
N PHE A 44 -1.02 -16.05 4.84
CA PHE A 44 -0.55 -17.40 5.14
C PHE A 44 -0.44 -17.67 6.65
N LEU A 45 0.11 -16.72 7.42
CA LEU A 45 0.20 -16.84 8.87
C LEU A 45 -1.17 -16.88 9.54
N LEU A 46 -2.13 -16.06 9.07
CA LEU A 46 -3.49 -16.07 9.59
C LEU A 46 -4.21 -17.38 9.30
N GLN A 47 -4.03 -17.95 8.10
CA GLN A 47 -4.61 -19.25 7.73
C GLN A 47 -4.09 -20.41 8.58
N LYS A 48 -2.88 -20.29 9.13
CA LYS A 48 -2.29 -21.27 10.06
C LYS A 48 -2.81 -21.15 11.48
N THR A 49 -3.55 -20.09 11.79
CA THR A 49 -4.20 -19.97 13.11
C THR A 49 -5.38 -20.93 13.12
N GLU A 50 -5.20 -22.09 13.77
CA GLU A 50 -6.30 -23.01 14.02
C GLU A 50 -7.26 -22.36 15.02
N ALA A 51 -8.55 -22.27 14.66
CA ALA A 51 -9.56 -21.73 15.56
C ALA A 51 -9.87 -22.74 16.67
N GLY A 52 -9.27 -22.55 17.85
CA GLY A 52 -9.72 -23.15 19.10
C GLY A 52 -10.94 -22.39 19.63
N GLN A 53 -11.83 -23.07 20.37
CA GLN A 53 -13.07 -22.48 20.87
C GLN A 53 -12.86 -21.66 22.16
N GLU A 54 -11.73 -20.96 22.32
CA GLU A 54 -11.44 -20.15 23.50
C GLU A 54 -11.69 -18.65 23.25
N ASP A 55 -12.13 -17.91 24.27
CA ASP A 55 -12.41 -16.47 24.17
C ASP A 55 -11.17 -15.65 23.78
N GLU A 56 -9.97 -16.13 24.09
CA GLU A 56 -8.69 -15.52 23.70
C GLU A 56 -8.50 -15.56 22.17
N ASP A 57 -8.93 -16.65 21.51
CA ASP A 57 -8.91 -16.76 20.06
C ASP A 57 -9.88 -15.77 19.40
N ARG A 58 -11.05 -15.55 20.02
CA ARG A 58 -12.02 -14.56 19.52
C ARG A 58 -11.49 -13.13 19.63
N TYR A 59 -10.84 -12.78 20.73
CA TYR A 59 -10.22 -11.46 20.89
C TYR A 59 -9.13 -11.24 19.84
N PHE A 60 -8.25 -12.23 19.67
CA PHE A 60 -7.19 -12.22 18.68
C PHE A 60 -7.72 -12.07 17.24
N LEU A 61 -8.70 -12.89 16.85
CA LEU A 61 -9.30 -12.84 15.51
C LEU A 61 -9.96 -11.48 15.23
N ASN A 62 -10.63 -10.88 16.22
CA ASN A 62 -11.21 -9.54 16.07
C ASN A 62 -10.13 -8.46 15.89
N LYS A 63 -9.02 -8.55 16.64
CA LYS A 63 -7.87 -7.64 16.47
C LYS A 63 -7.30 -7.76 15.06
N GLU A 64 -7.07 -8.97 14.57
CA GLU A 64 -6.51 -9.21 13.25
C GLU A 64 -7.48 -8.84 12.12
N LEU A 65 -8.79 -8.99 12.32
CA LEU A 65 -9.81 -8.50 11.40
C LEU A 65 -9.76 -6.97 11.29
N ARG A 66 -9.72 -6.27 12.43
CA ARG A 66 -9.64 -4.80 12.45
C ARG A 66 -8.38 -4.29 11.74
N LEU A 67 -7.23 -4.93 11.98
CA LEU A 67 -5.99 -4.60 11.29
C LEU A 67 -6.09 -4.83 9.77
N SER A 68 -6.75 -5.92 9.35
CA SER A 68 -6.98 -6.19 7.92
C SER A 68 -7.81 -5.10 7.25
N GLN A 69 -8.85 -4.62 7.94
CA GLN A 69 -9.69 -3.52 7.46
C GLN A 69 -8.91 -2.21 7.36
N GLU A 70 -8.04 -1.92 8.34
CA GLU A 70 -7.18 -0.74 8.32
C GLU A 70 -6.19 -0.78 7.14
N PHE A 71 -5.51 -1.91 6.95
CA PHE A 71 -4.58 -2.08 5.83
C PHE A 71 -5.28 -1.99 4.46
N LEU A 72 -6.51 -2.52 4.34
CA LEU A 72 -7.30 -2.38 3.13
C LEU A 72 -7.65 -0.91 2.84
N ALA A 73 -8.06 -0.15 3.85
CA ALA A 73 -8.35 1.27 3.71
C ALA A 73 -7.11 2.06 3.27
N LYS A 74 -5.95 1.82 3.92
CA LYS A 74 -4.67 2.44 3.57
C LYS A 74 -4.22 2.08 2.15
N ALA A 75 -4.29 0.82 1.76
CA ALA A 75 -3.93 0.38 0.41
C ALA A 75 -4.83 1.01 -0.66
N THR A 76 -6.13 1.14 -0.37
CA THR A 76 -7.10 1.79 -1.29
C THR A 76 -6.75 3.28 -1.44
N ALA A 77 -6.53 3.99 -0.34
CA ALA A 77 -6.16 5.40 -0.36
C ALA A 77 -4.84 5.63 -1.12
N LEU A 78 -3.83 4.78 -0.87
CA LEU A 78 -2.53 4.85 -1.55
C LEU A 78 -2.68 4.64 -3.07
N ARG A 79 -3.47 3.64 -3.48
CA ARG A 79 -3.74 3.37 -4.90
C ARG A 79 -4.41 4.59 -5.55
N ASP A 80 -5.45 5.12 -4.91
CA ASP A 80 -6.22 6.24 -5.46
C ASP A 80 -5.35 7.52 -5.54
N HIS A 81 -4.53 7.78 -4.53
CA HIS A 81 -3.57 8.89 -4.53
C HIS A 81 -2.57 8.78 -5.69
N ARG A 82 -1.99 7.60 -5.90
CA ARG A 82 -1.06 7.35 -7.01
C ARG A 82 -1.71 7.47 -8.38
N GLN A 83 -2.94 6.98 -8.51
CA GLN A 83 -3.71 7.13 -9.74
C GLN A 83 -3.97 8.60 -10.06
N GLN A 84 -4.30 9.42 -9.05
CA GLN A 84 -4.46 10.87 -9.22
C GLN A 84 -3.16 11.54 -9.69
N LEU A 85 -2.00 11.17 -9.12
CA LEU A 85 -0.70 11.70 -9.53
C LEU A 85 -0.35 11.34 -10.98
N LEU A 86 -0.62 10.10 -11.42
CA LEU A 86 -0.44 9.69 -12.82
C LEU A 86 -1.31 10.51 -13.77
N HIS A 87 -2.58 10.73 -13.42
CA HIS A 87 -3.48 11.55 -14.22
C HIS A 87 -3.07 13.03 -14.25
N ALA A 88 -2.62 13.60 -13.14
CA ALA A 88 -2.11 14.98 -13.08
C ALA A 88 -0.82 15.15 -13.91
N GLY A 89 0.12 14.21 -13.80
CA GLY A 89 1.37 14.21 -14.56
C GLY A 89 1.15 14.09 -16.07
N SER A 90 0.19 13.26 -16.51
CA SER A 90 -0.17 13.14 -17.93
C SER A 90 -0.80 14.42 -18.50
N LYS A 91 -1.64 15.11 -17.73
CA LYS A 91 -2.25 16.40 -18.12
C LYS A 91 -1.19 17.50 -18.24
N SER A 92 -0.25 17.55 -17.30
CA SER A 92 0.86 18.52 -17.31
C SER A 92 1.84 18.29 -18.47
N LYS A 93 2.23 17.03 -18.75
CA LYS A 93 3.06 16.68 -19.92
C LYS A 93 2.39 17.06 -21.24
N ARG A 94 1.06 16.93 -21.35
CA ARG A 94 0.31 17.31 -22.55
C ARG A 94 0.34 18.83 -22.77
N GLN A 95 0.22 19.63 -21.71
CA GLN A 95 0.29 21.09 -21.80
C GLN A 95 1.72 21.57 -22.17
N LEU A 96 2.75 20.99 -21.57
CA LEU A 96 4.15 21.29 -21.90
C LEU A 96 4.49 20.97 -23.37
N ASN A 97 3.99 19.84 -23.90
CA ASN A 97 4.20 19.49 -25.31
C ASN A 97 3.49 20.46 -26.27
N VAL A 98 2.31 20.99 -25.92
CA VAL A 98 1.60 22.00 -26.72
C VAL A 98 2.39 23.31 -26.78
N TYR A 99 3.00 23.75 -25.69
CA TYR A 99 3.84 24.95 -25.71
C TYR A 99 5.12 24.76 -26.54
N ARG A 100 5.79 23.59 -26.44
CA ARG A 100 6.99 23.30 -27.25
C ARG A 100 6.70 23.24 -28.76
N THR A 101 5.55 22.71 -29.18
CA THR A 101 5.19 22.67 -30.61
C THR A 101 4.78 24.02 -31.19
N ILE A 102 4.35 24.97 -30.37
CA ILE A 102 4.06 26.34 -30.81
C ILE A 102 5.36 27.13 -31.03
N ASP A 103 6.35 27.00 -30.13
CA ASP A 103 7.65 27.66 -30.30
C ASP A 103 8.50 27.05 -31.44
N ALA A 104 8.33 25.76 -31.75
CA ALA A 104 9.04 25.12 -32.86
C ALA A 104 8.49 25.45 -34.26
N ASN A 105 7.34 26.12 -34.35
CA ASN A 105 6.67 26.50 -35.61
C ASN A 105 6.74 28.01 -35.90
N ARG A 106 7.70 28.73 -35.30
CA ARG A 106 7.95 30.16 -35.51
C ARG A 106 9.34 30.39 -36.07
#